data_AF-A0A8S1Q1X6-F1
#
_entry.id   AF-A0A8S1Q1X6-F1
#
_cell.length_a   1.000
_cell.length_b   1.000
_cell.length_c   1.000
_cell.angle_alpha   90.00
_cell.angle_beta   90.00
_cell.angle_gamma   90.00
#
_symmetry.space_group_name_H-M   'P 1'
#
loop_
_entity.id
_entity.type
_entity.pdbx_description
1 polymer ?
#
loop_
_entity_poly.entity_id
_entity_poly.type
_entity_poly.pdbx_seq_one_letter_code
_entity_poly.pdbx_strand_id
1 'polypeptide(L)'
;MDNEIQIENKVKRIKERYVYEAILLVEQWRSLYQKTYIENGRQLKLTLDKAAEIVGVPRKTLEDYYYQLKRAETLVDLQNFKNCKIGVIRRIVKESKKQSQKITHLIDTNEFFLQENQTNYYRKNSFEYDD
;
A
#
# COMPACT_ATOMS: atom_id res chain seq x y z
N MET A 1 4.42 -39.70 -32.20
CA MET A 1 4.77 -38.30 -32.49
C MET A 1 4.33 -37.50 -31.29
N ASP A 2 5.31 -36.87 -30.66
CA ASP A 2 5.24 -35.67 -29.81
C ASP A 2 4.46 -35.74 -28.49
N ASN A 3 5.17 -36.22 -27.46
CA ASN A 3 4.86 -35.90 -26.07
C ASN A 3 5.28 -34.45 -25.78
N GLU A 4 4.33 -33.52 -25.82
CA GLU A 4 4.52 -32.17 -25.32
C GLU A 4 4.76 -32.18 -23.80
N ILE A 5 5.99 -31.87 -23.40
CA ILE A 5 6.34 -31.66 -22.00
C ILE A 5 5.77 -30.30 -21.59
N GLN A 6 4.64 -30.31 -20.88
CA GLN A 6 4.17 -29.14 -20.16
C GLN A 6 5.13 -28.82 -19.02
N ILE A 7 6.03 -27.86 -19.24
CA ILE A 7 6.92 -27.33 -18.21
C ILE A 7 6.07 -26.49 -17.25
N GLU A 8 5.61 -27.12 -16.19
CA GLU A 8 4.95 -26.48 -15.06
C GLU A 8 5.97 -25.52 -14.40
N ASN A 9 5.93 -24.24 -14.78
CA ASN A 9 6.73 -23.17 -14.19
C ASN A 9 6.29 -22.96 -12.73
N LYS A 10 6.71 -23.85 -11.83
CA LYS A 10 6.60 -23.67 -10.38
C LYS A 10 7.44 -22.45 -10.01
N VAL A 11 6.79 -21.30 -9.91
CA VAL A 11 7.38 -20.06 -9.42
C VAL A 11 7.91 -20.33 -8.02
N LYS A 12 9.23 -20.54 -7.91
CA LYS A 12 9.90 -20.70 -6.61
C LYS A 12 9.55 -19.48 -5.75
N ARG A 13 9.01 -19.72 -4.55
CA ARG A 13 8.74 -18.64 -3.60
C ARG A 13 10.03 -17.87 -3.37
N ILE A 14 10.00 -16.59 -3.70
CA ILE A 14 11.12 -15.69 -3.44
C ILE A 14 11.29 -15.61 -1.92
N LYS A 15 12.51 -15.86 -1.44
CA LYS A 15 12.87 -15.70 -0.03
C LYS A 15 12.58 -14.26 0.38
N GLU A 16 11.88 -14.08 1.49
CA GLU A 16 11.56 -12.73 1.99
C GLU A 16 12.84 -11.94 2.25
N ARG A 17 12.87 -10.70 1.74
CA ARG A 17 13.98 -9.76 1.90
C ARG A 17 13.90 -9.01 3.23
N TYR A 18 15.05 -8.54 3.69
CA TYR A 18 15.14 -7.62 4.81
C TYR A 18 14.67 -6.21 4.41
N VAL A 19 14.30 -5.40 5.40
CA VAL A 19 13.88 -4.01 5.18
C VAL A 19 15.00 -3.19 4.57
N TYR A 20 16.24 -3.34 5.04
CA TYR A 20 17.38 -2.63 4.46
C TYR A 20 17.59 -2.95 2.97
N GLU A 21 17.41 -4.22 2.57
CA GLU A 21 17.52 -4.64 1.16
C GLU A 21 16.40 -4.03 0.33
N ALA A 22 15.18 -4.04 0.85
CA ALA A 22 14.03 -3.45 0.19
C ALA A 22 14.21 -1.94 -0.03
N ILE A 23 14.76 -1.23 0.97
CA ILE A 23 15.10 0.20 0.87
C ILE A 23 16.11 0.41 -0.26
N LEU A 24 17.24 -0.32 -0.21
CA LEU A 24 18.31 -0.18 -1.21
C LEU A 24 17.81 -0.42 -2.65
N LEU A 25 17.00 -1.45 -2.85
CA LEU A 25 16.42 -1.77 -4.16
C LEU A 25 15.48 -0.67 -4.66
N VAL A 26 14.65 -0.13 -3.78
CA VAL A 26 13.73 0.97 -4.11
C VAL A 26 14.50 2.26 -4.41
N GLU A 27 15.53 2.58 -3.64
CA GLU A 27 16.39 3.75 -3.88
C GLU A 27 17.11 3.64 -5.22
N GLN A 28 17.72 2.49 -5.53
CA GLN A 28 18.35 2.23 -6.82
C GLN A 28 17.35 2.40 -7.97
N TRP A 29 16.16 1.79 -7.84
CA TRP A 29 15.10 1.87 -8.84
C TRP A 29 14.63 3.31 -9.10
N ARG A 30 14.41 4.08 -8.02
CA ARG A 30 13.97 5.49 -8.13
C ARG A 30 15.08 6.41 -8.63
N SER A 31 16.34 6.15 -8.25
CA SER A 31 17.49 6.90 -8.76
C SER A 31 17.66 6.71 -10.26
N LEU A 32 17.57 5.46 -10.76
CA LEU A 32 17.63 5.17 -12.19
C LEU A 32 16.52 5.87 -12.98
N TYR A 33 15.31 5.90 -12.43
CA TYR A 33 14.20 6.63 -13.03
C TYR A 33 14.41 8.14 -13.07
N GLN A 34 15.06 8.73 -12.05
CA GLN A 34 15.32 10.17 -12.00
C GLN A 34 16.45 10.61 -12.95
N LYS A 35 17.42 9.73 -13.21
CA LYS A 35 18.52 10.01 -14.12
C LYS A 35 18.02 10.24 -15.55
N THR A 36 18.58 11.27 -16.17
CA THR A 36 18.43 11.53 -17.60
C THR A 36 19.73 11.16 -18.29
N TYR A 37 19.64 10.62 -19.50
CA TYR A 37 20.79 10.26 -20.32
C TYR A 37 20.60 10.83 -21.72
N ILE A 38 21.70 11.03 -22.43
CA ILE A 38 21.67 11.52 -23.81
C ILE A 38 21.80 10.31 -24.72
N GLU A 39 20.81 10.11 -25.57
CA GLU A 39 20.84 9.11 -26.64
C GLU A 39 20.57 9.82 -27.95
N ASN A 40 21.48 9.69 -28.93
CA ASN A 40 21.38 10.34 -30.24
C ASN A 40 21.13 11.86 -30.17
N GLY A 41 21.78 12.55 -29.22
CA GLY A 41 21.64 14.00 -29.03
C GLY A 41 20.34 14.44 -28.36
N ARG A 42 19.48 13.51 -27.92
CA ARG A 42 18.24 13.81 -27.17
C ARG A 42 18.37 13.38 -25.72
N GLN A 43 17.91 14.23 -24.81
CA GLN A 43 17.82 13.89 -23.39
C GLN A 43 16.59 12.99 -23.17
N LEU A 44 16.85 11.73 -22.82
CA LEU A 44 15.84 10.73 -22.51
C LEU A 44 15.84 10.42 -21.02
N LYS A 45 14.66 10.01 -20.53
CA LYS A 45 14.45 9.54 -19.16
C LYS A 45 14.16 8.05 -19.19
N LEU A 46 14.73 7.32 -18.23
CA LEU A 46 14.44 5.90 -18.10
C LEU A 46 12.99 5.69 -17.64
N THR A 47 12.29 4.71 -18.18
CA THR A 47 10.97 4.32 -17.66
C THR A 47 11.13 3.48 -16.39
N LEU A 48 10.07 3.38 -15.58
CA LEU A 48 10.07 2.54 -14.39
C LEU A 48 10.25 1.05 -14.70
N ASP A 49 9.77 0.61 -15.86
CA ASP A 49 9.92 -0.78 -16.33
C ASP A 49 11.38 -1.09 -16.65
N LYS A 50 12.04 -0.26 -17.48
CA LYS A 50 13.46 -0.40 -17.76
C LYS A 50 14.32 -0.27 -16.50
N ALA A 51 13.95 0.62 -15.58
CA ALA A 51 14.63 0.72 -14.30
C ALA A 51 14.54 -0.58 -13.48
N ALA A 52 13.37 -1.24 -13.49
CA ALA A 52 13.17 -2.51 -12.79
C ALA A 52 13.97 -3.66 -13.43
N GLU A 53 14.05 -3.69 -14.76
CA GLU A 53 14.92 -4.62 -15.49
C GLU A 53 16.38 -4.47 -15.09
N ILE A 54 16.90 -3.24 -15.01
CA ILE A 54 18.29 -2.96 -14.58
C ILE A 54 18.52 -3.40 -13.13
N VAL A 55 17.54 -3.19 -12.23
CA VAL A 55 17.63 -3.61 -10.82
C VAL A 55 17.50 -5.13 -10.67
N GLY A 56 16.98 -5.84 -11.67
CA GLY A 56 16.82 -7.30 -11.65
C GLY A 56 15.70 -7.78 -10.72
N VAL A 57 14.72 -6.93 -10.40
CA VAL A 57 13.58 -7.27 -9.54
C VAL A 57 12.29 -6.93 -10.27
N PRO A 58 11.26 -7.81 -10.23
CA PRO A 58 9.99 -7.51 -10.88
C PRO A 58 9.43 -6.16 -10.41
N ARG A 59 8.98 -5.33 -11.36
CA ARG A 59 8.43 -4.01 -11.06
C ARG A 59 7.35 -4.06 -9.99
N LYS A 60 6.43 -5.02 -10.07
CA LYS A 60 5.36 -5.21 -9.07
C LYS A 60 5.90 -5.40 -7.64
N THR A 61 7.03 -6.09 -7.50
CA THR A 61 7.68 -6.28 -6.20
C THR A 61 8.32 -4.98 -5.70
N LEU A 62 8.98 -4.22 -6.58
CA LEU A 62 9.54 -2.91 -6.25
C LEU A 62 8.44 -1.88 -5.89
N GLU A 63 7.30 -1.93 -6.58
CA GLU A 63 6.12 -1.12 -6.28
C GLU A 63 5.54 -1.43 -4.90
N ASP A 64 5.39 -2.72 -4.56
CA ASP A 64 4.98 -3.11 -3.21
C ASP A 64 5.98 -2.60 -2.17
N TYR A 65 7.28 -2.85 -2.34
CA TYR A 65 8.30 -2.34 -1.40
C TYR A 65 8.21 -0.82 -1.23
N TYR A 66 8.14 -0.07 -2.33
CA TYR A 66 8.01 1.38 -2.29
C TYR A 66 6.76 1.82 -1.53
N TYR A 67 5.60 1.21 -1.79
CA TYR A 67 4.35 1.55 -1.10
C TYR A 67 4.41 1.23 0.40
N GLN A 68 4.89 0.05 0.76
CA GLN A 68 4.99 -0.38 2.16
C GLN A 68 5.96 0.50 2.94
N LEU A 69 7.13 0.80 2.38
CA LEU A 69 8.13 1.66 3.02
C LEU A 69 7.61 3.09 3.18
N LYS A 70 7.05 3.69 2.11
CA LYS A 70 6.51 5.05 2.17
C LYS A 70 5.37 5.19 3.17
N ARG A 71 4.51 4.18 3.30
CA ARG A 71 3.42 4.19 4.28
C ARG A 71 3.91 3.92 5.70
N ALA A 72 4.95 3.11 5.87
CA ALA A 72 5.52 2.84 7.18
C ALA A 72 6.36 4.01 7.70
N GLU A 73 7.03 4.77 6.83
CA GLU A 73 7.77 5.99 7.19
C GLU A 73 6.87 7.03 7.87
N THR A 74 5.58 7.07 7.53
CA THR A 74 4.61 7.97 8.21
C THR A 74 4.14 7.45 9.57
N LEU A 75 4.46 6.21 9.93
CA LEU A 75 3.96 5.52 11.12
C LEU A 75 5.07 5.21 12.13
N VAL A 76 6.26 4.85 11.64
CA VAL A 76 7.38 4.38 12.44
C VAL A 76 8.70 4.81 11.81
N ASP A 77 9.75 4.89 12.63
CA ASP A 77 11.10 5.05 12.13
C ASP A 77 11.62 3.72 11.53
N LEU A 78 11.83 3.72 10.21
CA LEU A 78 12.31 2.57 9.44
C LEU A 78 13.71 2.10 9.88
N GLN A 79 14.52 2.97 10.49
CA GLN A 79 15.86 2.62 10.97
C GLN A 79 15.82 1.49 12.00
N ASN A 80 14.80 1.50 12.88
CA ASN A 80 14.60 0.50 13.92
C ASN A 80 14.23 -0.89 13.38
N PHE A 81 13.79 -0.97 12.12
CA PHE A 81 13.31 -2.21 11.49
C PHE A 81 14.21 -2.71 10.37
N LYS A 82 15.37 -2.09 10.13
CA LYS A 82 16.28 -2.46 9.02
C LYS A 82 16.59 -3.95 8.94
N ASN A 83 16.91 -4.55 10.09
CA ASN A 83 17.29 -5.97 10.20
C ASN A 83 16.09 -6.92 10.30
N CYS A 84 14.87 -6.41 10.23
CA CYS A 84 13.66 -7.21 10.17
C CYS A 84 13.32 -7.55 8.71
N LYS A 85 12.51 -8.59 8.52
CA LYS A 85 11.95 -8.90 7.20
C LYS A 85 10.89 -7.89 6.80
N ILE A 86 10.74 -7.64 5.50
CA ILE A 86 9.73 -6.71 4.96
C ILE A 86 8.29 -7.06 5.36
N GLY A 87 8.02 -8.33 5.69
CA GLY A 87 6.73 -8.77 6.24
C GLY A 87 6.33 -8.06 7.54
N VAL A 88 7.29 -7.63 8.36
CA VAL A 88 7.02 -6.85 9.58
C VAL A 88 6.43 -5.48 9.23
N ILE A 89 7.01 -4.81 8.23
CA ILE A 89 6.51 -3.53 7.71
C ILE A 89 5.10 -3.68 7.17
N ARG A 90 4.84 -4.73 6.38
CA ARG A 90 3.48 -5.01 5.86
C ARG A 90 2.45 -5.18 6.98
N ARG A 91 2.83 -5.81 8.10
CA ARG A 91 1.95 -6.00 9.26
C ARG A 91 1.63 -4.66 9.92
N ILE A 92 2.64 -3.82 10.19
CA ILE A 92 2.46 -2.48 10.77
C ILE A 92 1.53 -1.63 9.90
N VAL A 93 1.76 -1.61 8.58
CA VAL A 93 0.93 -0.87 7.62
C VAL A 93 -0.52 -1.40 7.58
N LYS A 94 -0.72 -2.70 7.74
CA LYS A 94 -2.06 -3.32 7.79
C LYS A 94 -2.79 -2.99 9.09
N GLU A 95 -2.09 -2.99 10.22
CA GLU A 95 -2.67 -2.70 11.53
C GLU A 95 -3.10 -1.24 11.65
N SER A 96 -2.31 -0.31 11.12
CA SER A 96 -2.69 1.12 11.08
C SER A 96 -3.93 1.37 10.21
N LYS A 97 -4.06 0.70 9.05
CA LYS A 97 -5.28 0.79 8.22
C LYS A 97 -6.53 0.33 8.97
N LYS A 98 -6.43 -0.76 9.74
CA LYS A 98 -7.55 -1.26 10.55
C LYS A 98 -7.94 -0.27 11.66
N GLN A 99 -6.96 0.37 12.28
CA GLN A 99 -7.23 1.39 13.30
C GLN A 99 -7.95 2.61 12.68
N SER A 100 -7.48 3.11 11.53
CA SER A 100 -8.16 4.22 10.84
C SER A 100 -9.59 3.86 10.42
N GLN A 101 -9.82 2.66 9.87
CA GLN A 101 -11.17 2.22 9.48
C GLN A 101 -12.11 2.05 10.67
N LYS A 102 -11.61 1.53 11.80
CA LYS A 102 -12.39 1.47 13.04
C LYS A 102 -12.75 2.85 13.55
N ILE A 103 -11.83 3.81 13.50
CA ILE A 103 -12.10 5.20 13.90
C ILE A 103 -13.15 5.83 12.99
N THR A 104 -13.04 5.69 11.66
CA THR A 104 -14.05 6.20 10.72
C THR A 104 -15.42 5.60 10.97
N HIS A 105 -15.51 4.28 11.18
CA HIS A 105 -16.78 3.62 11.47
C HIS A 105 -17.37 4.06 12.83
N LEU A 106 -16.54 4.34 13.83
CA LEU A 106 -17.00 4.88 15.12
C LEU A 106 -17.53 6.31 14.99
N ILE A 107 -16.90 7.15 14.16
CA ILE A 107 -17.36 8.51 13.87
C ILE A 107 -18.71 8.46 13.14
N ASP A 108 -18.85 7.60 12.14
CA ASP A 108 -20.08 7.40 11.36
C ASP A 108 -21.24 6.90 12.25
N THR A 109 -20.98 5.95 13.16
CA THR A 109 -21.99 5.54 14.15
C THR A 109 -22.37 6.65 15.13
N ASN A 110 -21.42 7.50 15.52
CA ASN A 110 -21.73 8.63 16.39
C ASN A 110 -22.58 9.69 15.66
N GLU A 111 -22.36 9.95 14.37
CA GLU A 111 -23.25 10.81 13.57
C GLU A 111 -24.66 10.21 13.40
N PHE A 112 -24.77 8.89 13.20
CA PHE A 112 -26.06 8.20 13.10
C PHE A 112 -26.88 8.31 14.40
N PHE A 113 -26.24 8.15 15.58
CA PHE A 113 -26.90 8.33 16.89
C PHE A 113 -27.26 9.79 17.22
N LEU A 114 -26.56 10.77 16.66
CA LEU A 114 -26.89 12.19 16.85
C LEU A 114 -28.14 12.62 16.05
N GLN A 115 -28.41 11.99 14.91
CA GLN A 115 -29.63 12.25 14.14
C GLN A 115 -30.90 11.68 14.80
N GLU A 116 -30.83 10.49 15.41
CA GLU A 116 -32.00 9.90 16.10
C GLU A 116 -32.48 10.71 17.31
N ASN A 117 -31.57 11.40 18.00
CA ASN A 117 -31.91 12.22 19.16
C ASN A 117 -32.62 13.54 18.79
N GLN A 118 -32.52 14.03 17.54
CA GLN A 118 -33.26 15.21 17.10
C GLN A 118 -34.67 14.86 16.60
N THR A 119 -34.87 13.68 16.02
CA THR A 119 -36.18 13.25 15.47
C THR A 119 -37.23 12.87 16.53
N ASN A 120 -36.83 12.60 17.78
CA ASN A 120 -37.78 12.21 18.83
C ASN A 120 -38.51 13.37 19.52
N TYR A 121 -38.10 14.64 19.29
CA TYR A 121 -38.76 15.79 19.91
C TYR A 121 -40.00 16.30 19.15
N TYR A 122 -40.22 15.88 17.89
CA TYR A 122 -41.34 16.35 17.06
C TYR A 122 -42.53 15.38 16.97
N ARG A 123 -42.44 14.17 17.53
CA ARG A 123 -43.49 13.13 17.39
C ARG A 123 -44.53 13.06 18.53
N LYS A 124 -44.45 13.91 19.56
CA LYS A 124 -45.32 13.80 20.74
C LYS A 124 -46.51 14.77 20.83
N ASN A 125 -46.67 15.75 19.92
CA ASN A 125 -47.73 16.77 20.06
C ASN A 125 -48.67 16.88 18.84
N SER A 126 -49.23 15.78 18.34
CA SER A 126 -50.35 15.88 17.39
C SER A 126 -51.31 14.70 17.51
N PHE A 127 -52.16 14.73 18.54
CA PHE A 127 -53.44 14.02 18.54
C PHE A 127 -54.43 14.85 19.37
N GLU A 128 -54.93 15.91 18.75
CA GLU A 128 -56.07 16.68 19.24
C GLU A 128 -57.33 15.95 18.75
N TYR A 129 -58.26 15.68 19.68
CA TYR A 129 -59.53 15.00 19.41
C TYR A 129 -60.51 15.97 18.73
N ASP A 130 -61.19 15.52 17.67
CA ASP A 130 -62.46 16.11 17.23
C ASP A 130 -63.60 15.27 17.84
N ASP A 131 -64.44 15.92 18.66
CA ASP A 131 -65.75 15.47 19.16
C ASP A 131 -66.87 15.71 18.13
#